data_AF-A0A8T3QMQ9-F1
#
_entry.id   AF-A0A8T3QMQ9-F1
#
_cell.length_a   1.000
_cell.length_b   1.000
_cell.length_c   1.000
_cell.angle_alpha   90.00
_cell.angle_beta   90.00
_cell.angle_gamma   90.00
#
_symmetry.space_group_name_H-M   'P 1'
#
loop_
_entity.id
_entity.type
_entity.pdbx_description
1 polymer ?
#
loop_
_entity_poly.entity_id
_entity_poly.type
_entity_poly.pdbx_seq_one_letter_code
_entity_poly.pdbx_strand_id
1 'polypeptide(L)'
;MRHLLGAWVMFALLVVACGGEPPAASGGAGGGGGGGGADLPAASSVMFGASYDPVALTVGGKVTSAKAGTPLIAVGRAFTPQPAGGVVVKVGSGSSNKPERPPTATNNPENADLFAIDLSGDALTPGTWVVSFTTPAGKILASGFLTVTP
;
A
#
# COMPACT_ATOMS: atom_id res chain seq x y z
N MET A 1 32.66 -46.22 -14.07
CA MET A 1 32.54 -47.24 -13.00
C MET A 1 31.63 -46.59 -11.97
N ARG A 2 30.30 -46.81 -11.96
CA ARG A 2 29.52 -48.03 -11.61
C ARG A 2 29.68 -48.43 -10.12
N HIS A 3 28.54 -48.74 -9.48
CA HIS A 3 28.35 -49.29 -8.12
C HIS A 3 28.52 -48.26 -6.97
N LEU A 4 27.68 -48.15 -5.92
CA LEU A 4 26.40 -48.79 -5.50
C LEU A 4 25.43 -47.66 -5.06
N LEU A 5 24.09 -47.72 -5.04
CA LEU A 5 23.05 -48.72 -5.37
C LEU A 5 22.73 -49.86 -4.35
N GLY A 6 21.67 -49.65 -3.53
CA GLY A 6 21.07 -50.61 -2.57
C GLY A 6 21.37 -50.26 -1.10
N ALA A 7 20.45 -50.35 -0.13
CA ALA A 7 19.05 -50.83 -0.08
C ALA A 7 18.22 -49.89 0.85
N TRP A 8 16.93 -49.59 0.63
CA TRP A 8 15.76 -50.47 0.84
C TRP A 8 15.84 -51.23 2.18
N VAL A 9 14.84 -51.30 3.06
CA VAL A 9 13.49 -50.73 3.26
C VAL A 9 13.03 -51.31 4.61
N MET A 10 12.01 -50.72 5.25
CA MET A 10 11.22 -51.21 6.42
C MET A 10 11.29 -50.28 7.64
N PHE A 11 10.29 -49.40 7.78
CA PHE A 11 9.35 -49.52 8.89
C PHE A 11 8.07 -48.78 8.52
N ALA A 12 7.05 -49.54 8.16
CA ALA A 12 5.70 -49.04 7.86
C ALA A 12 4.76 -49.36 9.04
N LEU A 13 3.56 -48.78 8.95
CA LEU A 13 2.32 -49.16 9.67
C LEU A 13 2.12 -48.69 11.12
N LEU A 14 1.44 -47.55 11.23
CA LEU A 14 0.23 -47.38 12.04
C LEU A 14 -0.58 -46.22 11.42
N VAL A 15 -1.49 -46.47 10.45
CA VAL A 15 -2.88 -46.97 10.62
C VAL A 15 -3.72 -45.96 11.42
N VAL A 16 -4.30 -44.94 10.76
CA VAL A 16 -5.62 -44.89 10.07
C VAL A 16 -6.79 -44.49 10.99
N ALA A 17 -7.26 -43.25 10.81
CA ALA A 17 -8.64 -42.74 10.84
C ALA A 17 -8.52 -41.21 10.64
N CYS A 18 -9.24 -40.50 9.77
CA CYS A 18 -10.49 -40.76 9.04
C CYS A 18 -10.40 -40.20 7.59
N GLY A 19 -11.38 -40.47 6.71
CA GLY A 19 -11.42 -39.95 5.31
C GLY A 19 -11.64 -38.43 5.21
N GLY A 20 -11.64 -37.78 4.06
CA GLY A 20 -11.58 -38.21 2.64
C GLY A 20 -11.44 -36.98 1.71
N GLU A 21 -11.53 -37.16 0.39
CA GLU A 21 -11.40 -36.16 -0.70
C GLU A 21 -10.13 -35.26 -0.83
N PRO A 22 -9.40 -35.35 -1.95
CA PRO A 22 -8.55 -34.29 -2.51
C PRO A 22 -9.20 -33.64 -3.76
N PRO A 23 -8.60 -32.60 -4.40
CA PRO A 23 -7.85 -31.48 -3.85
C PRO A 23 -8.42 -30.12 -4.35
N ALA A 24 -8.89 -29.26 -3.44
CA ALA A 24 -9.38 -27.94 -3.83
C ALA A 24 -8.25 -26.88 -3.87
N ALA A 25 -7.73 -26.60 -5.06
CA ALA A 25 -6.90 -25.42 -5.28
C ALA A 25 -7.75 -24.14 -5.20
N SER A 26 -7.61 -23.34 -4.14
CA SER A 26 -8.10 -21.96 -4.08
C SER A 26 -7.61 -21.24 -2.82
N GLY A 27 -7.69 -19.90 -2.82
CA GLY A 27 -7.82 -19.15 -1.55
C GLY A 27 -6.55 -18.65 -0.87
N GLY A 28 -5.63 -18.02 -1.62
CA GLY A 28 -4.66 -17.09 -1.02
C GLY A 28 -5.36 -15.86 -0.46
N ALA A 29 -5.98 -15.98 0.72
CA ALA A 29 -6.70 -14.89 1.37
C ALA A 29 -5.73 -13.78 1.82
N GLY A 30 -6.00 -12.54 1.41
CA GLY A 30 -5.06 -11.42 1.62
C GLY A 30 -5.60 -10.05 1.25
N GLY A 31 -6.91 -9.82 1.47
CA GLY A 31 -7.55 -8.52 1.27
C GLY A 31 -8.31 -8.10 2.51
N GLY A 32 -7.64 -7.40 3.44
CA GLY A 32 -8.27 -6.89 4.65
C GLY A 32 -9.32 -5.84 4.31
N GLY A 33 -10.60 -6.22 4.33
CA GLY A 33 -11.72 -5.32 4.07
C GLY A 33 -11.89 -4.28 5.17
N GLY A 34 -11.25 -3.11 5.00
CA GLY A 34 -11.53 -1.93 5.80
C GLY A 34 -12.97 -1.47 5.56
N GLY A 35 -13.76 -1.36 6.63
CA GLY A 35 -15.21 -1.13 6.56
C GLY A 35 -15.63 0.09 5.71
N GLY A 36 -16.81 -0.04 5.09
CA GLY A 36 -17.40 0.95 4.18
C GLY A 36 -17.75 2.26 4.86
N GLY A 37 -16.75 3.13 4.99
CA GLY A 37 -16.84 4.53 5.37
C GLY A 37 -15.67 5.27 4.74
N ALA A 38 -15.98 6.34 4.01
CA ALA A 38 -14.96 7.19 3.42
C ALA A 38 -14.36 8.06 4.54
N ASP A 39 -13.10 7.81 4.88
CA ASP A 39 -12.45 8.40 6.07
C ASP A 39 -11.32 9.37 5.70
N LEU A 40 -10.94 10.22 6.65
CA LEU A 40 -9.82 11.15 6.53
C LEU A 40 -8.61 10.67 7.34
N PRO A 41 -7.37 11.06 6.96
CA PRO A 41 -6.19 10.79 7.76
C PRO A 41 -6.27 11.49 9.13
N ALA A 42 -5.84 10.78 10.18
CA ALA A 42 -5.73 11.33 11.52
C ALA A 42 -4.39 12.06 11.70
N ALA A 43 -4.41 13.29 12.22
CA ALA A 43 -3.22 14.12 12.46
C ALA A 43 -2.31 14.23 11.22
N SER A 44 -0.98 14.35 11.40
CA SER A 44 0.00 14.47 10.31
C SER A 44 0.37 13.14 9.65
N SER A 45 -0.62 12.40 9.14
CA SER A 45 -0.45 11.08 8.51
C SER A 45 -0.92 11.03 7.06
N VAL A 46 -0.48 9.98 6.34
CA VAL A 46 -0.98 9.62 5.01
C VAL A 46 -1.78 8.31 5.09
N MET A 47 -2.96 8.33 4.49
CA MET A 47 -3.86 7.19 4.33
C MET A 47 -3.90 6.77 2.86
N PHE A 48 -3.86 5.47 2.58
CA PHE A 48 -3.90 4.93 1.23
C PHE A 48 -5.24 4.25 0.96
N GLY A 49 -5.70 4.27 -0.28
CA GLY A 49 -6.92 3.58 -0.71
C GLY A 49 -6.98 3.36 -2.21
N ALA A 50 -7.98 2.59 -2.65
CA ALA A 50 -8.26 2.35 -4.06
C ALA A 50 -8.95 3.55 -4.76
N SER A 51 -9.59 4.43 -3.99
CA SER A 51 -10.27 5.62 -4.50
C SER A 51 -10.35 6.74 -3.45
N TYR A 52 -10.75 7.93 -3.88
CA TYR A 52 -11.05 9.06 -3.01
C TYR A 52 -12.21 9.88 -3.58
N ASP A 53 -12.92 10.59 -2.72
CA ASP A 53 -13.83 11.66 -3.13
C ASP A 53 -13.00 12.91 -3.48
N PRO A 54 -13.06 13.46 -4.70
CA PRO A 54 -12.25 14.63 -5.08
C PRO A 54 -12.69 15.94 -4.41
N VAL A 55 -13.87 16.00 -3.81
CA VAL A 55 -14.40 17.17 -3.08
C VAL A 55 -14.11 17.04 -1.59
N ALA A 56 -14.45 15.90 -0.99
CA ALA A 56 -14.28 15.67 0.45
C ALA A 56 -12.87 15.19 0.84
N LEU A 57 -12.07 14.72 -0.13
CA LEU A 57 -10.78 14.04 0.05
C LEU A 57 -10.81 12.83 1.00
N THR A 58 -11.99 12.27 1.24
CA THR A 58 -12.19 11.04 2.01
C THR A 58 -11.75 9.82 1.22
N VAL A 59 -10.99 8.93 1.84
CA VAL A 59 -10.39 7.74 1.23
C VAL A 59 -11.35 6.56 1.27
N GLY A 60 -11.64 5.99 0.09
CA GLY A 60 -12.41 4.77 -0.10
C GLY A 60 -11.51 3.54 -0.27
N GLY A 61 -11.96 2.38 0.21
CA GLY A 61 -11.22 1.12 0.07
C GLY A 61 -9.82 1.21 0.68
N LYS A 62 -9.73 1.64 1.94
CA LYS A 62 -8.48 1.90 2.65
C LYS A 62 -7.59 0.67 2.73
N VAL A 63 -6.29 0.83 2.50
CA VAL A 63 -5.29 -0.23 2.51
C VAL A 63 -4.00 0.19 3.22
N THR A 64 -3.30 -0.79 3.81
CA THR A 64 -1.89 -0.69 4.22
C THR A 64 -0.98 -1.56 3.34
N SER A 65 -1.58 -2.38 2.48
CA SER A 65 -0.89 -3.21 1.49
C SER A 65 -1.71 -3.37 0.23
N ALA A 66 -1.04 -3.43 -0.93
CA ALA A 66 -1.70 -3.61 -2.22
C ALA A 66 -0.82 -4.41 -3.19
N LYS A 67 -1.42 -5.05 -4.19
CA LYS A 67 -0.69 -5.78 -5.22
C LYS A 67 -0.01 -4.81 -6.20
N ALA A 68 1.18 -5.15 -6.69
CA ALA A 68 1.83 -4.39 -7.76
C ALA A 68 0.89 -4.21 -8.97
N GLY A 69 0.81 -2.99 -9.50
CA GLY A 69 -0.12 -2.61 -10.57
C GLY A 69 -1.56 -2.32 -10.13
N THR A 70 -1.89 -2.40 -8.84
CA THR A 70 -3.19 -1.91 -8.32
C THR A 70 -3.24 -0.39 -8.38
N PRO A 71 -4.32 0.23 -8.93
CA PRO A 71 -4.54 1.67 -8.81
C PRO A 71 -4.63 2.10 -7.35
N LEU A 72 -3.92 3.16 -6.99
CA LEU A 72 -3.74 3.59 -5.60
C LEU A 72 -3.77 5.11 -5.52
N ILE A 73 -4.41 5.60 -4.46
CA ILE A 73 -4.43 7.00 -4.07
C ILE A 73 -3.82 7.09 -2.68
N ALA A 74 -3.09 8.17 -2.40
CA ALA A 74 -2.70 8.53 -1.04
C ALA A 74 -3.23 9.93 -0.69
N VAL A 75 -3.89 10.05 0.45
CA VAL A 75 -4.33 11.34 1.02
C VAL A 75 -3.52 11.61 2.28
N GLY A 76 -2.79 12.71 2.28
CA GLY A 76 -2.08 13.23 3.44
C GLY A 76 -2.86 14.35 4.11
N ARG A 77 -2.82 14.37 5.45
CA ARG A 77 -3.31 15.50 6.24
C ARG A 77 -2.15 16.23 6.90
N ALA A 78 -2.12 17.55 6.81
CA ALA A 78 -1.17 18.40 7.52
C ALA A 78 -1.78 18.92 8.84
N PHE A 79 -0.98 19.00 9.91
CA PHE A 79 -1.43 19.60 11.17
C PHE A 79 -1.63 21.13 11.08
N THR A 80 -0.81 21.79 10.27
CA THR A 80 -0.95 23.23 9.96
C THR A 80 -1.33 23.37 8.50
N PRO A 81 -2.44 24.06 8.17
CA PRO A 81 -2.81 24.36 6.79
C PRO A 81 -1.67 25.05 6.01
N GLN A 82 -1.53 24.75 4.71
CA GLN A 82 -0.51 25.29 3.81
C GLN A 82 -1.11 25.64 2.44
N PRO A 83 -0.57 26.64 1.72
CA PRO A 83 -0.95 26.88 0.33
C PRO A 83 -0.51 25.71 -0.56
N ALA A 84 -1.39 25.22 -1.43
CA ALA A 84 -1.18 24.02 -2.24
C ALA A 84 0.04 24.14 -3.18
N GLY A 85 0.28 25.32 -3.75
CA GLY A 85 1.46 25.60 -4.59
C GLY A 85 2.80 25.53 -3.84
N GLY A 86 2.77 25.50 -2.51
CA GLY A 86 3.93 25.30 -1.63
C GLY A 86 4.09 23.87 -1.11
N VAL A 87 3.41 22.89 -1.69
CA VAL A 87 3.49 21.48 -1.27
C VAL A 87 3.99 20.58 -2.40
N VAL A 88 4.92 19.70 -2.06
CA VAL A 88 5.59 18.74 -2.95
C VAL A 88 5.46 17.35 -2.35
N VAL A 89 5.03 16.39 -3.17
CA VAL A 89 4.89 14.98 -2.83
C VAL A 89 6.15 14.23 -3.23
N LYS A 90 6.70 13.44 -2.30
CA LYS A 90 7.82 12.52 -2.52
C LYS A 90 7.36 11.10 -2.28
N VAL A 91 7.66 10.21 -3.23
CA VAL A 91 7.29 8.78 -3.21
C VAL A 91 8.57 7.96 -3.41
N GLY A 92 8.93 7.11 -2.45
CA GLY A 92 10.20 6.39 -2.48
C GLY A 92 10.22 5.08 -1.70
N SER A 93 11.13 4.18 -2.06
CA SER A 93 11.36 2.87 -1.45
C SER A 93 12.86 2.57 -1.50
N GLY A 94 13.57 2.77 -0.38
CA GLY A 94 15.02 2.66 -0.31
C GLY A 94 15.71 3.63 -1.29
N SER A 95 16.52 3.09 -2.20
CA SER A 95 17.18 3.89 -3.25
C SER A 95 16.27 4.26 -4.43
N SER A 96 15.09 3.64 -4.55
CA SER A 96 14.15 3.86 -5.66
C SER A 96 13.21 5.01 -5.34
N ASN A 97 13.39 6.16 -5.99
CA ASN A 97 12.55 7.34 -5.81
C ASN A 97 11.79 7.66 -7.11
N LYS A 98 10.53 8.10 -6.98
CA LYS A 98 9.75 8.65 -8.10
C LYS A 98 10.02 10.16 -8.22
N PRO A 99 9.79 10.78 -9.38
CA PRO A 99 9.90 12.22 -9.53
C PRO A 99 9.01 12.95 -8.51
N GLU A 100 9.57 13.98 -7.87
CA GLU A 100 8.82 14.87 -6.99
C GLU A 100 7.79 15.66 -7.80
N ARG A 101 6.57 15.77 -7.28
CA ARG A 101 5.43 16.39 -8.00
C ARG A 101 4.44 17.06 -7.04
N PRO A 102 3.66 18.06 -7.47
CA PRO A 102 2.61 18.63 -6.62
C PRO A 102 1.51 17.59 -6.33
N PRO A 103 0.71 17.80 -5.25
CA PRO A 103 -0.54 17.07 -5.04
C PRO A 103 -1.47 17.17 -6.25
N THR A 104 -2.23 16.10 -6.55
CA THR A 104 -3.21 16.09 -7.65
C THR A 104 -4.52 16.79 -7.27
N ALA A 105 -4.86 16.83 -5.98
CA ALA A 105 -6.02 17.57 -5.46
C ALA A 105 -5.77 18.04 -4.02
N THR A 106 -6.48 19.08 -3.61
CA THR A 106 -6.42 19.69 -2.27
C THR A 106 -7.79 20.23 -1.88
N ASN A 107 -8.14 20.25 -0.59
CA ASN A 107 -9.44 20.76 -0.15
C ASN A 107 -9.57 22.29 -0.25
N ASN A 108 -8.46 23.03 -0.21
CA ASN A 108 -8.43 24.48 -0.44
C ASN A 108 -7.06 24.90 -1.03
N PRO A 109 -7.00 25.51 -2.22
CA PRO A 109 -5.71 25.83 -2.87
C PRO A 109 -4.87 26.86 -2.10
N GLU A 110 -5.49 27.77 -1.36
CA GLU A 110 -4.81 28.83 -0.60
C GLU A 110 -4.40 28.38 0.81
N ASN A 111 -5.14 27.43 1.40
CA ASN A 111 -4.99 27.05 2.80
C ASN A 111 -5.48 25.61 3.08
N ALA A 112 -4.85 24.62 2.42
CA ALA A 112 -5.22 23.21 2.55
C ALA A 112 -4.63 22.56 3.81
N ASP A 113 -5.45 21.75 4.50
CA ASP A 113 -4.97 20.73 5.43
C ASP A 113 -5.05 19.31 4.84
N LEU A 114 -5.81 19.08 3.77
CA LEU A 114 -5.84 17.79 3.04
C LEU A 114 -5.21 17.93 1.64
N PHE A 115 -4.39 16.94 1.30
CA PHE A 115 -3.68 16.83 0.02
C PHE A 115 -3.81 15.40 -0.50
N ALA A 116 -4.23 15.22 -1.75
CA ALA A 116 -4.31 13.92 -2.41
C ALA A 116 -3.23 13.78 -3.50
N ILE A 117 -2.75 12.57 -3.71
CA ILE A 117 -1.89 12.20 -4.84
C ILE A 117 -2.37 10.87 -5.44
N ASP A 118 -2.51 10.85 -6.77
CA ASP A 118 -2.67 9.61 -7.52
C ASP A 118 -1.29 8.91 -7.68
N LEU A 119 -1.24 7.63 -7.34
CA LEU A 119 -0.07 6.75 -7.43
C LEU A 119 -0.23 5.68 -8.53
N SER A 120 -1.39 5.60 -9.20
CA SER A 120 -1.66 4.59 -10.23
C SER A 120 -0.65 4.63 -11.39
N GLY A 121 -0.22 5.83 -11.78
CA GLY A 121 0.82 6.04 -12.80
C GLY A 121 2.25 5.76 -12.34
N ASP A 122 2.51 5.56 -11.04
CA ASP A 122 3.89 5.41 -10.54
C ASP A 122 4.49 4.02 -10.80
N ALA A 123 3.69 3.01 -11.13
CA ALA A 123 4.15 1.61 -11.28
C ALA A 123 5.01 1.17 -10.07
N LEU A 124 4.40 1.14 -8.89
CA LEU A 124 5.06 0.73 -7.65
C LEU A 124 5.39 -0.76 -7.70
N THR A 125 6.68 -1.09 -7.54
CA THR A 125 7.18 -2.48 -7.49
C THR A 125 7.01 -3.06 -6.08
N PRO A 126 7.06 -4.39 -5.89
CA PRO A 126 7.04 -5.00 -4.56
C PRO A 126 8.10 -4.41 -3.62
N GLY A 127 7.70 -4.13 -2.38
CA GLY A 127 8.52 -3.41 -1.39
C GLY A 127 7.70 -2.48 -0.50
N THR A 128 8.32 -1.83 0.48
CA THR A 128 7.67 -0.82 1.33
C THR A 128 7.93 0.58 0.76
N TRP A 129 6.87 1.24 0.31
CA TRP A 129 6.92 2.60 -0.21
C TRP A 129 6.51 3.60 0.87
N VAL A 130 7.27 4.69 0.99
CA VAL A 130 6.94 5.85 1.80
C VAL A 130 6.41 6.94 0.88
N VAL A 131 5.27 7.51 1.27
CA VAL A 131 4.74 8.74 0.68
C VAL A 131 4.83 9.85 1.72
N SER A 132 5.30 11.02 1.29
CA SER A 132 5.40 12.19 2.14
C SER A 132 4.95 13.45 1.40
N PHE A 133 4.18 14.28 2.09
CA PHE A 133 3.82 15.62 1.65
C PHE A 133 4.77 16.58 2.38
N THR A 134 5.49 17.39 1.62
CA THR A 134 6.59 18.22 2.11
C THR A 134 6.51 19.64 1.58
N THR A 135 7.07 20.61 2.29
CA THR A 135 7.35 21.94 1.71
C THR A 135 8.64 21.91 0.88
N PRO A 136 8.86 22.86 -0.05
CA PRO A 136 10.14 23.05 -0.74
C PRO A 136 11.37 23.15 0.18
N ALA A 137 11.19 23.61 1.42
CA ALA A 137 12.23 23.66 2.45
C ALA A 137 12.50 22.30 3.15
N GLY A 138 11.88 21.21 2.69
CA GLY A 138 12.08 19.85 3.22
C GLY A 138 11.27 19.51 4.47
N LYS A 139 10.50 20.45 5.06
CA LYS A 139 9.60 20.15 6.19
C LYS A 139 8.53 19.14 5.78
N ILE A 140 8.46 18.01 6.48
CA ILE A 140 7.38 17.01 6.33
C ILE A 140 6.10 17.56 6.97
N LEU A 141 5.01 17.52 6.22
CA LEU A 141 3.66 17.91 6.63
C LEU A 141 2.81 16.69 7.02
N ALA A 142 2.95 15.61 6.25
CA ALA A 142 2.30 14.33 6.42
C ALA A 142 3.20 13.22 5.86
N SER A 143 3.20 12.03 6.46
CA SER A 143 3.81 10.84 5.85
C SER A 143 3.10 9.54 6.25
N GLY A 144 3.28 8.50 5.46
CA GLY A 144 2.80 7.15 5.70
C GLY A 144 3.49 6.15 4.79
N PHE A 145 3.31 4.86 5.08
CA PHE A 145 3.93 3.76 4.35
C PHE A 145 2.88 2.78 3.81
N LEU A 146 3.19 2.18 2.66
CA LEU A 146 2.38 1.17 1.98
C LEU A 146 3.25 -0.02 1.59
N THR A 147 2.81 -1.23 1.89
CA THR A 147 3.49 -2.46 1.46
C THR A 147 2.93 -2.91 0.10
N VAL A 148 3.75 -2.86 -0.95
CA VAL A 148 3.39 -3.43 -2.25
C VAL A 148 3.82 -4.89 -2.30
N THR A 149 2.89 -5.79 -2.64
CA THR A 149 3.15 -7.23 -2.79
C THR A 149 3.28 -7.61 -4.29
N PRO A 150 3.91 -8.76 -4.60
CA PRO A 150 3.86 -9.35 -5.94
C PRO A 150 2.44 -9.64 -6.44
#